data_AF-A0A9X2B4U2-F1
#
_entry.id   AF-A0A9X2B4U2-F1
#
_cell.length_a   1.000
_cell.length_b   1.000
_cell.length_c   1.000
_cell.angle_alpha   90.00
_cell.angle_beta   90.00
_cell.angle_gamma   90.00
#
_symmetry.space_group_name_H-M   'P 1'
#
loop_
_entity.id
_entity.type
_entity.pdbx_description
1 polymer ?
#
loop_
_entity_poly.entity_id
_entity_poly.type
_entity_poly.pdbx_seq_one_letter_code
_entity_poly.pdbx_strand_id
1 'polypeptide(L)' 'MIVTSNQLNQSLYCEKCGKEQAQIDIWWKDGRNDDGLGYSEVFAECPSCHTQLLKKDAYGEIRSVEDALHILQG' A
#
# COMPACT_ATOMS: atom_id res chain seq x y z
N MET A 1 5.82 2.77 -5.99
CA MET A 1 6.19 1.71 -6.95
C MET A 1 4.91 1.16 -7.53
N ILE A 2 4.80 1.04 -8.85
CA ILE A 2 3.55 0.61 -9.49
C ILE A 2 3.48 -0.92 -9.54
N VAL A 3 2.42 -1.49 -9.00
CA VAL A 3 2.06 -2.91 -9.13
C VAL A 3 0.73 -3.05 -9.86
N THR A 4 0.40 -4.27 -10.27
CA THR A 4 -0.92 -4.59 -10.83
C THR A 4 -1.90 -5.04 -9.75
N SER A 5 -3.20 -4.84 -9.99
CA SER A 5 -4.27 -5.39 -9.14
C SER A 5 -4.16 -6.91 -8.96
N ASN A 6 -3.67 -7.62 -9.98
CA ASN A 6 -3.37 -9.06 -9.90
C ASN A 6 -2.27 -9.38 -8.89
N GLN A 7 -1.19 -8.59 -8.82
CA GLN A 7 -0.14 -8.78 -7.80
C GLN A 7 -0.66 -8.50 -6.39
N LEU A 8 -1.58 -7.54 -6.27
CA LEU A 8 -2.24 -7.25 -4.99
C LEU A 8 -3.34 -8.28 -4.65
N ASN A 9 -3.71 -9.15 -5.59
CA ASN A 9 -4.82 -10.10 -5.49
C ASN A 9 -6.15 -9.45 -5.06
N GLN A 10 -6.34 -8.17 -5.40
CA GLN A 10 -7.55 -7.41 -5.13
C GLN A 10 -7.68 -6.25 -6.13
N SER A 11 -8.92 -5.92 -6.48
CA SER A 11 -9.24 -4.73 -7.27
C SER A 11 -9.52 -3.56 -6.34
N LEU A 12 -8.80 -2.44 -6.54
CA LEU A 12 -9.05 -1.21 -5.80
C LEU A 12 -9.83 -0.24 -6.68
N TYR A 13 -11.01 0.17 -6.21
CA TYR A 13 -11.83 1.19 -6.85
C TYR A 13 -11.35 2.58 -6.45
N CYS A 14 -11.07 3.44 -7.44
CA CYS A 14 -10.73 4.83 -7.18
C CYS A 14 -11.95 5.72 -7.35
N GLU A 15 -12.47 6.28 -6.25
CA GLU A 15 -13.63 7.17 -6.26
C GLU A 15 -13.41 8.42 -7.13
N LYS A 16 -12.21 9.01 -7.10
CA LYS A 16 -11.90 10.18 -7.95
C LYS A 16 -11.87 9.88 -9.45
N CYS A 17 -11.46 8.68 -9.85
CA CYS A 17 -11.41 8.28 -11.25
C CYS A 17 -12.72 7.61 -11.71
N GLY A 18 -13.59 7.25 -10.77
CA GLY A 18 -14.85 6.56 -11.05
C GLY A 18 -14.67 5.14 -11.60
N LYS A 19 -13.50 4.50 -11.40
CA LYS A 19 -13.18 3.18 -11.97
C LYS A 19 -12.21 2.38 -11.11
N GLU A 20 -12.28 1.06 -11.28
CA GLU A 20 -11.28 0.12 -10.77
C GLU A 20 -9.92 0.37 -11.43
N GLN A 21 -8.86 0.28 -10.62
CA GLN A 21 -7.50 0.51 -11.07
C GLN A 21 -6.81 -0.83 -11.34
N ALA A 22 -6.40 -1.04 -12.58
CA ALA A 22 -5.57 -2.19 -12.95
C ALA A 22 -4.12 -2.06 -12.44
N GLN A 23 -3.69 -0.83 -12.19
CA GLN A 23 -2.37 -0.48 -11.67
C GLN A 23 -2.52 0.36 -10.42
N ILE A 24 -1.70 0.10 -9.41
CA ILE A 24 -1.79 0.70 -8.08
C ILE A 24 -0.38 1.12 -7.70
N ASP A 25 -0.19 2.37 -7.30
CA ASP A 25 1.10 2.80 -6.76
C ASP A 25 1.16 2.44 -5.28
N ILE A 26 2.17 1.66 -4.90
CA ILE A 26 2.42 1.24 -3.52
C ILE A 26 3.70 1.90 -3.03
N TRP A 27 3.61 2.47 -1.85
CA TRP A 27 4.76 2.97 -1.11
C TRP A 27 4.52 2.78 0.38
N TRP A 28 5.59 2.86 1.16
CA TRP A 28 5.51 2.73 2.60
C TRP A 28 6.39 3.76 3.30
N LYS A 29 6.13 3.93 4.59
CA LYS A 29 6.96 4.71 5.50
C LYS A 29 7.26 3.86 6.71
N ASP A 30 8.55 3.68 6.97
CA ASP A 30 9.03 3.09 8.20
C ASP A 30 9.17 4.19 9.27
N GLY A 31 8.86 3.83 10.51
CA GLY A 31 8.97 4.69 11.67
C GLY A 31 9.34 3.89 12.92
N ARG A 32 9.57 4.61 14.02
CA ARG A 32 9.72 4.02 15.36
C ARG A 32 8.70 4.62 16.29
N ASN A 33 8.05 3.78 17.09
CA ASN A 33 7.19 4.25 18.16
C ASN A 33 8.04 4.67 19.39
N ASP A 34 7.38 5.21 20.42
CA ASP A 34 8.04 5.71 21.64
C ASP A 34 8.79 4.59 22.40
N ASP A 35 8.30 3.35 22.31
CA ASP A 35 8.93 2.14 22.86
C ASP A 35 10.16 1.65 22.07
N GLY A 36 10.51 2.33 20.96
CA GLY A 36 11.62 1.96 20.09
C GLY A 36 11.34 0.77 19.17
N LEU A 37 10.09 0.30 19.09
CA LEU A 37 9.64 -0.71 18.15
C LEU A 37 9.45 -0.08 16.77
N GLY A 38 9.96 -0.76 15.74
CA GLY A 38 9.73 -0.39 14.36
C GLY A 38 8.26 -0.59 13.98
N TYR A 39 7.68 0.38 13.29
CA TYR A 39 6.39 0.24 12.63
C TYR A 39 6.51 0.69 11.18
N SER A 40 5.65 0.16 10.33
CA SER A 40 5.57 0.54 8.92
C SER A 40 4.14 0.84 8.55
N GLU A 41 3.94 1.89 7.76
CA GLU A 41 2.66 2.22 7.15
C GLU A 41 2.77 2.00 5.65
N VAL A 42 1.93 1.13 5.11
CA VAL A 42 1.82 0.84 3.67
C VAL A 42 0.62 1.55 3.10
N PHE A 43 0.85 2.23 1.98
CA PHE A 43 -0.13 3.00 1.25
C PHE A 43 -0.27 2.43 -0.16
N ALA A 44 -1.52 2.30 -0.60
CA ALA A 44 -1.87 1.99 -1.97
C ALA A 44 -2.65 3.17 -2.53
N GLU A 45 -2.16 3.75 -3.62
CA GLU A 45 -2.70 4.95 -4.24
C GLU A 45 -3.06 4.72 -5.71
N CYS A 46 -4.03 5.49 -6.20
CA CYS A 46 -4.33 5.52 -7.61
C CYS A 46 -3.17 6.21 -8.36
N PRO A 47 -2.55 5.56 -9.36
CA PRO A 47 -1.41 6.13 -10.07
C PRO A 47 -1.78 7.35 -10.94
N SER A 48 -3.06 7.53 -11.28
CA SER A 48 -3.53 8.64 -12.11
C SER A 48 -3.84 9.91 -11.31
N CYS A 49 -4.37 9.77 -10.10
CA CYS A 49 -4.87 10.91 -9.31
C CYS A 49 -4.29 10.98 -7.89
N HIS A 50 -3.35 10.10 -7.56
CA HIS A 50 -2.66 10.00 -6.26
C HIS A 50 -3.63 9.99 -5.07
N THR A 51 -4.83 9.45 -5.28
CA THR A 51 -5.80 9.28 -4.19
C THR A 51 -5.50 7.99 -3.48
N GLN A 52 -5.39 8.04 -2.16
CA GLN A 52 -5.24 6.87 -1.31
C GLN A 52 -6.46 5.95 -1.48
N LEU A 53 -6.20 4.72 -1.90
CA LEU A 53 -7.20 3.67 -2.08
C LEU A 53 -7.22 2.73 -0.87
N LEU A 54 -6.06 2.42 -0.32
CA LEU A 54 -5.90 1.55 0.83
C LEU A 54 -4.72 2.02 1.69
N LYS A 55 -4.81 1.82 3.00
CA LYS A 55 -3.73 2.02 3.96
C LYS A 55 -3.76 0.89 4.98
N LYS A 56 -2.60 0.32 5.29
CA LYS A 56 -2.45 -0.62 6.41
C LYS A 56 -1.16 -0.35 7.17
N ASP A 57 -1.22 -0.59 8.47
CA ASP A 57 -0.08 -0.56 9.38
C ASP A 57 0.43 -1.98 9.64
N ALA A 58 1.73 -2.09 9.86
CA ALA A 58 2.40 -3.33 10.24
C ALA A 58 3.48 -3.05 11.28
N TYR A 59 3.71 -4.01 12.17
CA TYR A 59 4.85 -4.00 13.07
C TYR A 59 6.10 -4.49 12.34
N GLY A 60 7.21 -3.78 12.49
CA GLY A 60 8.47 -4.05 11.79
C GLY A 60 8.73 -3.10 10.63
N GLU A 61 9.88 -3.27 9.98
CA GLU A 61 10.35 -2.49 8.82
C GLU A 61 10.05 -3.26 7.53
N ILE A 62 9.63 -2.56 6.49
CA ILE A 62 9.37 -3.17 5.17
C ILE A 62 10.63 -3.09 4.31
N ARG A 63 11.16 -4.26 3.99
CA ARG A 63 12.42 -4.38 3.23
C ARG A 63 12.21 -4.63 1.74
N SER A 64 11.01 -5.05 1.37
CA SER A 64 10.66 -5.48 0.01
C SER A 64 9.23 -5.09 -0.33
N VAL A 65 8.96 -5.00 -1.64
CA VAL A 65 7.62 -4.76 -2.17
C VAL A 65 6.69 -5.94 -1.86
N GLU A 66 7.24 -7.15 -1.80
CA GLU A 66 6.48 -8.35 -1.42
C GLU A 66 5.95 -8.27 0.01
N ASP A 67 6.74 -7.78 0.98
CA ASP A 67 6.26 -7.50 2.35
C ASP A 67 5.10 -6.50 2.34
N ALA A 68 5.24 -5.40 1.59
CA ALA A 68 4.18 -4.40 1.44
C ALA A 68 2.90 -4.99 0.84
N LEU A 69 3.03 -5.86 -0.17
CA LEU A 69 1.89 -6.56 -0.78
C LEU A 69 1.23 -7.50 0.21
N HIS A 70 2.00 -8.29 0.95
CA HIS A 70 1.48 -9.20 1.98
C HIS A 70 0.70 -8.46 3.07
N ILE A 71 1.22 -7.32 3.52
CA ILE A 71 0.53 -6.46 4.49
C ILE A 71 -0.80 -5.96 3.91
N LEU A 72 -0.81 -5.47 2.67
CA LEU A 72 -2.04 -4.98 2.03
C LEU A 72 -3.07 -6.10 1.81
N GLN A 73 -2.63 -7.35 1.61
CA GLN A 73 -3.47 -8.53 1.41
C GLN A 73 -4.08 -9.13 2.68
N GLY A 74 -3.37 -9.08 3.81
CA GLY A 74 -3.79 -9.69 5.09
C GLY A 74 -4.70 -8.79 5.90
#